data_AF-A0A7V4ZQC4-F1
#
_entry.id   AF-A0A7V4ZQC4-F1
#
_cell.length_a   1.000
_cell.length_b   1.000
_cell.length_c   1.000
_cell.angle_alpha   90.00
_cell.angle_beta   90.00
_cell.angle_gamma   90.00
#
_symmetry.space_group_name_H-M   'P 1'
#
loop_
_entity.id
_entity.type
_entity.pdbx_description
1 polymer ?
#
loop_
_entity_poly.entity_id
_entity_poly.type
_entity_poly.pdbx_seq_one_letter_code
_entity_poly.pdbx_strand_id
1 'polypeptide(L)'
;MDEKDRLKALEVALNNELREREFYLKNAERTNNPLGKAMFRQIADDELEHYERIKALHEKWSKNEKWPETVPLKVKDTLVKEILLDFLKKVDTKIKGDFNDLEAVRTAIEFESKGSKLYSELRDASYDPKERDFFDLLSNMENEHYLSLKDTEEYFIDPESWFRKMEHHTLDGG
;
A
#
# COMPACT_ATOMS: atom_id res chain seq x y z
N MET A 1 -15.86 6.85 18.06
CA MET A 1 -15.65 8.27 17.67
C MET A 1 -17.00 8.93 17.36
N ASP A 2 -17.15 10.25 17.53
CA ASP A 2 -18.41 10.93 17.12
C ASP A 2 -18.53 11.01 15.59
N GLU A 3 -19.72 11.34 15.07
CA GLU A 3 -19.98 11.37 13.62
C GLU A 3 -19.14 12.41 12.87
N LYS A 4 -18.89 13.58 13.48
CA LYS A 4 -18.18 14.68 12.85
C LYS A 4 -16.69 14.38 12.75
N ASP A 5 -16.12 13.77 13.77
CA ASP A 5 -14.72 13.35 13.79
C ASP A 5 -14.46 12.19 12.83
N ARG A 6 -15.45 11.29 12.67
CA ARG A 6 -15.44 10.23 11.65
C ARG A 6 -15.40 10.75 10.22
N LEU A 7 -16.27 11.70 9.87
CA LEU A 7 -16.27 12.27 8.51
C LEU A 7 -14.96 13.01 8.21
N LYS A 8 -14.44 13.80 9.15
CA LYS A 8 -13.14 14.47 8.99
C LYS A 8 -11.99 13.49 8.80
N ALA A 9 -11.99 12.38 9.54
CA ALA A 9 -10.95 11.37 9.40
C ALA A 9 -10.97 10.73 7.99
N LEU A 10 -12.16 10.46 7.45
CA LEU A 10 -12.30 9.99 6.08
C LEU A 10 -11.88 11.03 5.04
N GLU A 11 -12.18 12.32 5.25
CA GLU A 11 -11.68 13.39 4.36
C GLU A 11 -10.15 13.47 4.36
N VAL A 12 -9.51 13.30 5.51
CA VAL A 12 -8.05 13.23 5.60
C VAL A 12 -7.52 12.01 4.85
N ALA A 13 -8.12 10.83 5.07
CA ALA A 13 -7.75 9.61 4.36
C ALA A 13 -7.86 9.79 2.84
N LEU A 14 -9.00 10.27 2.33
CA LEU A 14 -9.21 10.54 0.90
C LEU A 14 -8.13 11.43 0.27
N ASN A 15 -7.70 12.47 1.00
CA ASN A 15 -6.66 13.37 0.51
C ASN A 15 -5.28 12.71 0.53
N ASN A 16 -5.00 11.85 1.50
CA ASN A 16 -3.76 11.09 1.56
C ASN A 16 -3.67 10.11 0.37
N GLU A 17 -4.71 9.31 0.16
CA GLU A 17 -4.80 8.34 -0.95
C GLU A 17 -4.49 8.96 -2.31
N LEU A 18 -5.11 10.11 -2.62
CA LEU A 18 -4.87 10.80 -3.88
C LEU A 18 -3.44 11.32 -4.00
N ARG A 19 -2.91 11.89 -2.91
CA ARG A 19 -1.53 12.41 -2.86
C ARG A 19 -0.51 11.29 -3.04
N GLU A 20 -0.74 10.14 -2.41
CA GLU A 20 0.13 8.98 -2.46
C GLU A 20 0.10 8.37 -3.85
N ARG A 21 -1.09 8.17 -4.43
CA ARG A 21 -1.26 7.79 -5.83
C ARG A 21 -0.50 8.70 -6.80
N GLU A 22 -0.64 10.02 -6.68
CA GLU A 22 0.08 10.97 -7.53
C GLU A 22 1.60 10.84 -7.37
N PHE A 23 2.07 10.67 -6.13
CA PHE A 23 3.48 10.44 -5.84
C PHE A 23 3.98 9.15 -6.51
N TYR A 24 3.22 8.07 -6.44
CA TYR A 24 3.56 6.79 -7.02
C TYR A 24 3.61 6.82 -8.55
N LEU A 25 2.59 7.39 -9.20
CA LEU A 25 2.57 7.56 -10.65
C LEU A 25 3.77 8.37 -11.15
N LYS A 26 4.09 9.48 -10.47
CA LYS A 26 5.23 10.33 -10.81
C LYS A 26 6.56 9.59 -10.70
N ASN A 27 6.74 8.79 -9.65
CA ASN A 27 7.98 8.03 -9.47
C ASN A 27 8.07 6.82 -10.40
N ALA A 28 6.94 6.19 -10.75
CA ALA A 28 6.88 5.17 -11.78
C ALA A 28 7.31 5.71 -13.15
N GLU A 29 6.94 6.94 -13.50
CA GLU A 29 7.38 7.59 -14.74
C GLU A 29 8.87 7.96 -14.72
N ARG A 30 9.36 8.42 -13.56
CA ARG A 30 10.74 8.89 -13.38
C ARG A 30 11.76 7.75 -13.38
N THR A 31 11.46 6.64 -12.71
CA THR A 31 12.46 5.59 -12.49
C THR A 31 12.78 4.82 -13.77
N ASN A 32 14.07 4.53 -13.95
CA ASN A 32 14.54 3.61 -14.98
C ASN A 32 14.61 2.16 -14.48
N ASN A 33 14.43 1.93 -13.18
CA ASN A 33 14.45 0.61 -12.61
C ASN A 33 13.12 -0.12 -12.95
N PRO A 34 13.16 -1.26 -13.67
CA PRO A 34 11.95 -1.97 -14.06
C PRO A 34 11.13 -2.49 -12.87
N LEU A 35 11.79 -2.94 -11.80
CA LEU A 35 11.11 -3.34 -10.56
C LEU A 35 10.44 -2.14 -9.91
N GLY A 36 11.19 -1.05 -9.72
CA GLY A 36 10.66 0.19 -9.15
C GLY A 36 9.44 0.70 -9.92
N LYS A 37 9.50 0.66 -11.25
CA LYS A 37 8.40 1.07 -12.13
C LYS A 37 7.16 0.21 -11.97
N ALA A 38 7.32 -1.12 -11.95
CA ALA A 38 6.21 -2.04 -11.80
C ALA A 38 5.55 -1.91 -10.42
N MET A 39 6.36 -1.87 -9.37
CA MET A 39 5.90 -1.71 -7.99
C MET A 39 5.14 -0.39 -7.81
N PHE A 40 5.72 0.76 -8.17
CA PHE A 40 5.04 2.04 -8.01
C PHE A 40 3.73 2.14 -8.80
N ARG A 41 3.64 1.49 -9.97
CA ARG A 41 2.36 1.44 -10.71
C ARG A 41 1.31 0.61 -9.98
N GLN A 42 1.69 -0.55 -9.46
CA GLN A 42 0.76 -1.39 -8.73
C GLN A 42 0.24 -0.68 -7.48
N ILE A 43 1.13 -0.10 -6.67
CA ILE A 43 0.72 0.63 -5.46
C ILE A 43 -0.19 1.81 -5.84
N ALA A 44 0.12 2.55 -6.92
CA ALA A 44 -0.75 3.64 -7.39
C ALA A 44 -2.17 3.19 -7.81
N ASP A 45 -2.29 1.96 -8.34
CA ASP A 45 -3.59 1.38 -8.69
C ASP A 45 -4.32 0.91 -7.42
N ASP A 46 -3.59 0.35 -6.45
CA ASP A 46 -4.13 -0.06 -5.15
C ASP A 46 -4.63 1.17 -4.34
N GLU A 47 -3.89 2.30 -4.31
CA GLU A 47 -4.34 3.56 -3.67
C GLU A 47 -5.59 4.16 -4.33
N LEU A 48 -5.78 3.94 -5.64
CA LEU A 48 -7.03 4.34 -6.29
C LEU A 48 -8.21 3.51 -5.74
N GLU A 49 -7.99 2.20 -5.58
CA GLU A 49 -9.01 1.32 -5.02
C GLU A 49 -9.35 1.70 -3.58
N HIS A 50 -8.33 1.99 -2.75
CA HIS A 50 -8.51 2.50 -1.40
C HIS A 50 -9.36 3.78 -1.39
N TYR A 51 -8.98 4.78 -2.21
CA TYR A 51 -9.73 6.02 -2.36
C TYR A 51 -11.21 5.79 -2.70
N GLU A 52 -11.50 4.96 -3.69
CA GLU A 52 -12.88 4.68 -4.13
C GLU A 52 -13.71 4.04 -3.02
N ARG A 53 -13.10 3.12 -2.25
CA ARG A 53 -13.74 2.47 -1.10
C ARG A 53 -14.04 3.44 0.03
N ILE A 54 -13.06 4.26 0.39
CA ILE A 54 -13.19 5.29 1.44
C ILE A 54 -14.24 6.33 1.02
N LYS A 55 -14.26 6.70 -0.27
CA LYS A 55 -15.22 7.66 -0.81
C LYS A 55 -16.64 7.11 -0.73
N ALA A 56 -16.84 5.85 -1.10
CA ALA A 56 -18.12 5.18 -0.97
C ALA A 56 -18.61 5.16 0.49
N LEU A 57 -17.71 4.90 1.45
CA LEU A 57 -18.03 4.97 2.88
C LEU A 57 -18.39 6.39 3.32
N HIS A 58 -17.60 7.39 2.92
CA HIS A 58 -17.81 8.80 3.26
C HIS A 58 -19.15 9.33 2.75
N GLU A 59 -19.53 9.04 1.50
CA GLU A 59 -20.81 9.45 0.92
C GLU A 59 -22.01 8.87 1.67
N LYS A 60 -21.87 7.67 2.24
CA LYS A 60 -22.92 6.99 3.00
C LYS A 60 -23.07 7.54 4.40
N TRP A 61 -21.98 7.71 5.12
CA TRP A 61 -22.01 8.36 6.44
C TRP A 61 -22.52 9.80 6.36
N SER A 62 -22.15 10.54 5.31
CA SER A 62 -22.68 11.89 5.07
C SER A 62 -24.21 11.95 4.93
N LYS A 63 -24.86 10.82 4.63
CA LYS A 63 -26.32 10.68 4.50
C LYS A 63 -26.97 9.98 5.70
N ASN A 64 -26.21 9.66 6.74
CA ASN A 64 -26.64 8.88 7.91
C ASN A 64 -27.25 7.50 7.55
N GLU A 65 -26.77 6.89 6.45
CA GLU A 65 -27.19 5.55 6.05
C GLU A 65 -26.39 4.47 6.80
N LYS A 66 -27.04 3.33 7.11
CA LYS A 66 -26.35 2.17 7.70
C LYS A 66 -25.34 1.58 6.72
N TRP A 67 -24.33 0.88 7.27
CA TRP A 67 -23.28 0.21 6.50
C TRP A 67 -23.84 -0.62 5.33
N PRO A 68 -23.39 -0.38 4.09
CA PRO A 68 -23.89 -1.10 2.93
C PRO A 68 -23.33 -2.53 2.86
N GLU A 69 -24.16 -3.52 2.54
CA GLU A 69 -23.69 -4.88 2.22
C GLU A 69 -22.80 -4.93 0.97
N THR A 70 -22.74 -3.84 0.21
CA THR A 70 -22.03 -3.74 -1.07
C THR A 70 -20.57 -3.35 -0.95
N VAL A 71 -20.06 -2.95 0.22
CA VAL A 71 -18.62 -2.75 0.42
C VAL A 71 -18.00 -4.13 0.65
N PRO A 72 -17.23 -4.68 -0.31
CA PRO A 72 -16.69 -6.01 -0.18
C PRO A 72 -15.60 -6.00 0.90
N LEU A 73 -15.83 -6.72 2.00
CA LEU A 73 -14.84 -6.99 3.06
C LEU A 73 -13.88 -8.12 2.70
N LYS A 74 -13.97 -8.65 1.47
CA LYS A 74 -13.01 -9.57 0.88
C LYS A 74 -12.47 -8.93 -0.37
N VAL A 75 -11.17 -8.66 -0.36
CA VAL A 75 -10.42 -8.11 -1.50
C VAL A 75 -9.34 -9.11 -1.87
N LYS A 76 -8.85 -9.01 -3.10
CA LYS A 76 -7.59 -9.67 -3.44
C LYS A 76 -6.48 -8.99 -2.65
N ASP A 77 -5.56 -9.77 -2.11
CA ASP A 77 -4.33 -9.24 -1.55
C ASP A 77 -3.60 -8.42 -2.64
N THR A 78 -2.83 -7.42 -2.22
CA THR A 78 -2.01 -6.63 -3.14
C THR A 78 -1.10 -7.55 -3.97
N LEU A 79 -0.95 -7.23 -5.26
CA LEU A 79 -0.08 -8.00 -6.16
C LEU A 79 1.39 -7.58 -6.05
N VAL A 80 1.73 -6.60 -5.20
CA VAL A 80 3.09 -6.04 -5.13
C VAL A 80 4.13 -7.11 -4.79
N LYS A 81 3.82 -7.99 -3.83
CA LYS A 81 4.69 -9.12 -3.48
C LYS A 81 4.88 -10.09 -4.65
N GLU A 82 3.81 -10.37 -5.38
CA GLU A 82 3.88 -11.23 -6.57
C GLU A 82 4.72 -10.59 -7.67
N ILE A 83 4.60 -9.28 -7.90
CA ILE A 83 5.42 -8.52 -8.84
C ILE A 83 6.89 -8.62 -8.48
N LEU A 84 7.24 -8.52 -7.20
CA LEU A 84 8.61 -8.68 -6.72
C LEU A 84 9.14 -10.10 -6.99
N LEU A 85 8.35 -11.12 -6.69
CA LEU A 85 8.69 -12.53 -6.94
C LEU A 85 8.77 -12.88 -8.44
N ASP A 86 7.94 -12.25 -9.27
CA ASP A 86 7.96 -12.46 -10.71
C ASP A 86 9.13 -11.73 -11.38
N PHE A 87 9.49 -10.55 -10.87
CA PHE A 87 10.68 -9.84 -11.29
C PHE A 87 11.95 -10.65 -11.01
N LEU A 88 12.04 -11.25 -9.82
CA LEU A 88 13.12 -12.16 -9.42
C LEU A 88 13.37 -13.27 -10.46
N LYS A 89 12.31 -13.89 -10.96
CA LYS A 89 12.39 -15.00 -11.92
C LYS A 89 12.81 -14.57 -13.33
N LYS A 90 12.62 -13.30 -13.68
CA LYS A 90 12.72 -12.81 -15.07
C LYS A 90 13.97 -11.96 -15.33
N VAL A 91 14.67 -11.49 -14.31
CA VAL A 91 15.80 -10.56 -14.50
C VAL A 91 17.14 -11.29 -14.59
N ASP A 92 17.81 -11.17 -15.74
CA ASP A 92 19.20 -11.61 -15.93
C ASP A 92 20.22 -10.56 -15.45
N THR A 93 19.82 -9.28 -15.38
CA THR A 93 20.69 -8.16 -15.01
C THR A 93 20.15 -7.41 -13.80
N LYS A 94 20.95 -7.38 -12.73
CA LYS A 94 20.64 -6.72 -11.46
C LYS A 94 20.87 -5.21 -11.60
N ILE A 95 19.81 -4.46 -11.89
CA ILE A 95 19.86 -3.00 -11.99
C ILE A 95 19.57 -2.41 -10.60
N LYS A 96 20.54 -1.72 -10.00
CA LYS A 96 20.35 -0.93 -8.77
C LYS A 96 19.42 0.25 -9.01
N GLY A 97 18.72 0.71 -7.97
CA GLY A 97 18.08 2.02 -8.00
C GLY A 97 19.13 3.14 -8.01
N ASP A 98 18.79 4.29 -8.58
CA ASP A 98 19.59 5.50 -8.37
C ASP A 98 19.31 6.13 -6.99
N PHE A 99 20.06 7.18 -6.63
CA PHE A 99 19.87 7.86 -5.34
C PHE A 99 18.45 8.38 -5.16
N ASN A 100 17.85 8.91 -6.23
CA ASN A 100 16.50 9.45 -6.20
C ASN A 100 15.45 8.32 -6.08
N ASP A 101 15.70 7.14 -6.66
CA ASP A 101 14.87 5.94 -6.51
C ASP A 101 14.86 5.44 -5.07
N LEU A 102 16.02 5.44 -4.40
CA LEU A 102 16.12 5.07 -2.99
C LEU A 102 15.39 6.08 -2.07
N GLU A 103 15.53 7.38 -2.32
CA GLU A 103 14.77 8.40 -1.58
C GLU A 103 13.26 8.29 -1.82
N ALA A 104 12.85 8.00 -3.05
CA ALA A 104 11.44 7.79 -3.37
C ALA A 104 10.84 6.59 -2.62
N VAL A 105 11.56 5.46 -2.59
CA VAL A 105 11.13 4.28 -1.83
C VAL A 105 11.08 4.56 -0.33
N ARG A 106 12.04 5.30 0.23
CA ARG A 106 11.99 5.69 1.66
C ARG A 106 10.81 6.59 1.99
N THR A 107 10.49 7.52 1.10
CA THR A 107 9.32 8.38 1.26
C THR A 107 8.03 7.55 1.21
N ALA A 108 7.95 6.59 0.28
CA ALA A 108 6.84 5.65 0.19
C ALA A 108 6.69 4.80 1.48
N ILE A 109 7.79 4.28 2.03
CA ILE A 109 7.77 3.54 3.30
C ILE A 109 7.15 4.39 4.43
N GLU A 110 7.44 5.69 4.47
CA GLU A 110 6.82 6.57 5.45
C GLU A 110 5.33 6.82 5.21
N PHE A 111 4.88 6.84 3.95
CA PHE A 111 3.47 6.97 3.60
C PHE A 111 2.69 5.75 4.07
N GLU A 112 3.07 4.56 3.61
CA GLU A 112 2.40 3.30 3.99
C GLU A 112 2.42 3.05 5.50
N SER A 113 3.53 3.39 6.17
CA SER A 113 3.60 3.27 7.64
C SER A 113 2.63 4.22 8.35
N LYS A 114 2.39 5.42 7.80
CA LYS A 114 1.42 6.38 8.34
C LYS A 114 -0.01 5.98 7.98
N GLY A 115 -0.25 5.50 6.76
CA GLY A 115 -1.54 4.98 6.29
C GLY A 115 -2.00 3.78 7.12
N SER A 116 -1.15 2.75 7.24
CA SER A 116 -1.41 1.57 8.07
C SER A 116 -1.75 1.95 9.52
N LYS A 117 -0.96 2.85 10.11
CA LYS A 117 -1.23 3.34 11.46
C LYS A 117 -2.55 4.10 11.57
N LEU A 118 -2.84 5.00 10.64
CA LEU A 118 -4.08 5.77 10.61
C LEU A 118 -5.29 4.82 10.57
N TYR A 119 -5.29 3.82 9.70
CA TYR A 119 -6.39 2.87 9.60
C TYR A 119 -6.52 1.98 10.83
N SER A 120 -5.41 1.54 11.43
CA SER A 120 -5.45 0.86 12.73
C SER A 120 -6.10 1.72 13.82
N GLU A 121 -5.78 3.02 13.88
CA GLU A 121 -6.39 3.95 14.85
C GLU A 121 -7.89 4.15 14.57
N LEU A 122 -8.30 4.21 13.31
CA LEU A 122 -9.72 4.31 12.92
C LEU A 122 -10.51 3.04 13.25
N ARG A 123 -9.92 1.87 13.00
CA ARG A 123 -10.47 0.57 13.45
C ARG A 123 -10.72 0.58 14.95
N ASP A 124 -9.74 1.00 15.73
CA ASP A 124 -9.84 0.96 17.20
C ASP A 124 -10.85 1.99 17.75
N ALA A 125 -11.03 3.10 17.02
CA ALA A 125 -12.01 4.13 17.35
C ALA A 125 -13.45 3.82 16.89
N SER A 126 -13.65 2.78 16.06
CA SER A 126 -14.94 2.36 15.53
C SER A 126 -15.67 1.37 16.44
N TYR A 127 -16.97 1.60 16.60
CA TYR A 127 -17.87 0.76 17.41
C TYR A 127 -18.61 -0.29 16.60
N ASP A 128 -18.88 -0.01 15.32
CA ASP A 128 -19.56 -0.97 14.43
C ASP A 128 -18.54 -1.99 13.92
N PRO A 129 -18.79 -3.31 14.09
CA PRO A 129 -17.88 -4.36 13.64
C PRO A 129 -17.51 -4.26 12.15
N LYS A 130 -18.42 -3.83 11.28
CA LYS A 130 -18.16 -3.72 9.84
C LYS A 130 -17.20 -2.58 9.52
N GLU A 131 -17.28 -1.47 10.27
CA GLU A 131 -16.31 -0.38 10.17
C GLU A 131 -14.93 -0.84 10.62
N ARG A 132 -14.88 -1.62 11.72
CA ARG A 132 -13.63 -2.22 12.21
C ARG A 132 -13.00 -3.12 11.15
N ASP A 133 -13.78 -4.05 10.58
CA ASP A 133 -13.29 -4.97 9.56
C ASP A 133 -12.78 -4.22 8.31
N PHE A 134 -13.45 -3.13 7.94
CA PHE A 134 -13.03 -2.29 6.81
C PHE A 134 -11.70 -1.57 7.05
N PHE A 135 -11.55 -0.92 8.20
CA PHE A 135 -10.30 -0.24 8.53
C PHE A 135 -9.17 -1.23 8.83
N ASP A 136 -9.47 -2.42 9.36
CA ASP A 136 -8.48 -3.49 9.52
C ASP A 136 -7.98 -3.96 8.15
N LEU A 137 -8.89 -4.16 7.19
CA LEU A 137 -8.55 -4.49 5.81
C LEU A 137 -7.61 -3.43 5.19
N LEU A 138 -7.95 -2.14 5.24
CA LEU A 138 -7.08 -1.08 4.72
C LEU A 138 -5.72 -1.07 5.45
N SER A 139 -5.73 -1.14 6.79
CA SER A 139 -4.50 -1.20 7.58
C SER A 139 -3.58 -2.34 7.18
N ASN A 140 -4.14 -3.49 6.82
CA ASN A 140 -3.39 -4.66 6.37
C ASN A 140 -2.84 -4.47 4.95
N MET A 141 -3.61 -3.87 4.04
CA MET A 141 -3.16 -3.58 2.67
C MET A 141 -1.96 -2.62 2.67
N GLU A 142 -2.05 -1.51 3.40
CA GLU A 142 -0.95 -0.55 3.61
C GLU A 142 0.28 -1.23 4.23
N ASN A 143 0.07 -2.15 5.17
CA ASN A 143 1.18 -2.87 5.79
C ASN A 143 1.89 -3.80 4.78
N GLU A 144 1.16 -4.43 3.86
CA GLU A 144 1.76 -5.25 2.80
C GLU A 144 2.54 -4.39 1.79
N HIS A 145 2.06 -3.19 1.45
CA HIS A 145 2.82 -2.21 0.68
C HIS A 145 4.10 -1.81 1.41
N TYR A 146 4.00 -1.46 2.70
CA TYR A 146 5.15 -1.13 3.56
C TYR A 146 6.21 -2.23 3.52
N LEU A 147 5.82 -3.49 3.74
CA LEU A 147 6.75 -4.63 3.73
C LEU A 147 7.39 -4.81 2.35
N SER A 148 6.61 -4.69 1.29
CA SER A 148 7.13 -4.82 -0.09
C SER A 148 8.10 -3.70 -0.46
N LEU A 149 7.85 -2.47 0.02
CA LEU A 149 8.75 -1.34 -0.16
C LEU A 149 10.03 -1.49 0.67
N LYS A 150 9.95 -2.07 1.88
CA LYS A 150 11.13 -2.43 2.68
C LYS A 150 12.01 -3.43 1.96
N ASP A 151 11.43 -4.47 1.35
CA ASP A 151 12.18 -5.42 0.53
C ASP A 151 12.80 -4.74 -0.70
N THR A 152 12.08 -3.81 -1.34
CA THR A 152 12.60 -3.06 -2.48
C THR A 152 13.73 -2.10 -2.09
N GLU A 153 13.67 -1.51 -0.89
CA GLU A 153 14.77 -0.70 -0.33
C GLU A 153 16.03 -1.56 -0.17
N GLU A 154 15.91 -2.75 0.41
CA GLU A 154 17.03 -3.69 0.55
C GLU A 154 17.62 -4.04 -0.82
N TYR A 155 16.76 -4.32 -1.81
CA TYR A 155 17.18 -4.58 -3.19
C TYR A 155 17.92 -3.39 -3.81
N PHE A 156 17.45 -2.15 -3.65
CA PHE A 156 18.12 -0.97 -4.23
C PHE A 156 19.49 -0.70 -3.60
N ILE A 157 19.67 -1.00 -2.31
CA ILE A 157 20.95 -0.86 -1.61
C ILE A 157 21.95 -1.93 -2.10
N ASP A 158 21.57 -3.20 -2.00
CA ASP A 158 22.43 -4.32 -2.35
C ASP A 158 21.61 -5.48 -2.96
N PRO A 159 21.41 -5.46 -4.30
CA PRO A 159 20.73 -6.52 -5.00
C PRO A 159 21.37 -7.89 -4.75
N GLU A 160 22.70 -7.98 -4.68
CA GLU A 160 23.37 -9.27 -4.54
C GLU A 160 23.07 -9.94 -3.20
N SER A 161 23.18 -9.17 -2.11
CA SER A 161 22.84 -9.68 -0.77
C SER A 161 21.37 -9.99 -0.64
N TRP A 162 20.50 -9.14 -1.20
CA TRP A 162 19.07 -9.37 -1.17
C TRP A 162 18.67 -10.64 -1.94
N PHE A 163 19.20 -10.85 -3.16
CA PHE A 163 18.96 -12.09 -3.93
C PHE A 163 19.39 -13.34 -3.14
N ARG A 164 20.56 -13.33 -2.50
CA ARG A 164 21.02 -14.45 -1.66
C ARG A 164 20.04 -14.72 -0.51
N LYS A 165 19.57 -13.68 0.18
CA LYS A 165 18.58 -13.81 1.27
C LYS A 165 17.27 -14.44 0.78
N MET A 166 16.79 -14.04 -0.39
CA MET A 166 15.56 -14.54 -0.99
C MET A 166 15.69 -15.99 -1.49
N GLU A 167 16.82 -16.37 -2.08
CA GLU A 167 17.09 -17.76 -2.48
C GLU A 167 17.13 -18.72 -1.28
N HIS A 168 17.65 -18.29 -0.13
CA HIS A 168 17.64 -19.13 1.07
C HIS A 168 16.25 -19.30 1.68
N HIS A 169 15.43 -18.24 1.71
CA HIS A 169 14.06 -18.31 2.24
C HIS A 169 13.13 -19.19 1.39
N THR A 170 13.38 -19.32 0.08
CA THR A 170 12.57 -20.20 -0.78
C THR A 170 12.99 -21.67 -0.68
N LEU A 171 14.19 -21.98 -0.17
CA LEU A 171 14.69 -23.34 -0.02
C LEU A 171 14.31 -24.00 1.32
N ASP A 172 14.11 -23.22 2.39
CA ASP A 172 13.77 -23.74 3.73
C ASP A 172 12.26 -23.89 3.99
N GLY A 173 11.40 -23.55 3.01
CA GLY A 173 9.94 -23.59 3.12
C GLY A 173 9.24 -24.74 2.38
N GLY A 174 9.98 -25.82 2.05
CA GLY A 174 9.47 -27.03 1.38
C GLY A 174 8.92 -28.08 2.33
#